data_AF-A0A2E0MFD5-F1
#
_entry.id   AF-A0A2E0MFD5-F1
#
_cell.length_a   1.000
_cell.length_b   1.000
_cell.length_c   1.000
_cell.angle_alpha   90.00
_cell.angle_beta   90.00
_cell.angle_gamma   90.00
#
_symmetry.space_group_name_H-M   'P 1'
#
loop_
_entity.id
_entity.type
_entity.pdbx_description
1 polymer ?
#
loop_
_entity_poly.entity_id
_entity_poly.type
_entity_poly.pdbx_seq_one_letter_code
_entity_poly.pdbx_strand_id
1 'polypeptide(L)'
;MAKELNEDTGFNVSIKTLIGIGFAMATLIGMWFTLQADIEEAKQLPEPPAPVITRMEFDMKDQLVRQTIMTTQEDVKEIKAQLEKLNDKIDAMR
;
A
#
# COMPACT_ATOMS: atom_id res chain seq x y z
N MET A 1 23.78 38.61 -20.59
CA MET A 1 24.65 39.47 -19.76
C MET A 1 24.68 38.88 -18.35
N ALA A 2 25.36 37.75 -18.18
CA ALA A 2 25.56 37.16 -16.86
C ALA A 2 26.63 37.99 -16.15
N LYS A 3 26.28 38.64 -15.05
CA LYS A 3 27.25 39.33 -14.20
C LYS A 3 27.89 38.23 -13.34
N GLU A 4 29.14 37.88 -13.64
CA GLU A 4 29.89 36.95 -12.81
C GLU A 4 30.02 37.51 -11.39
N LEU A 5 29.72 36.68 -10.41
CA LEU A 5 29.81 37.00 -8.98
C LEU A 5 31.28 36.80 -8.57
N ASN A 6 32.02 37.91 -8.43
CA ASN A 6 33.40 37.92 -7.93
C ASN A 6 33.44 38.41 -6.46
N GLU A 7 34.36 37.85 -5.66
CA GLU A 7 34.53 38.11 -4.21
C GLU A 7 34.69 39.60 -3.84
N ASP A 8 35.16 40.44 -4.76
CA ASP A 8 35.32 41.90 -4.55
C ASP A 8 34.05 42.73 -4.82
N THR A 9 32.94 42.10 -5.21
CA THR A 9 31.67 42.80 -5.42
C THR A 9 30.96 43.00 -4.08
N GLY A 10 31.27 44.10 -3.39
CA GLY A 10 30.59 44.48 -2.16
C GLY A 10 29.08 44.64 -2.37
N PHE A 11 28.29 43.63 -2.01
CA PHE A 11 26.84 43.76 -1.94
C PHE A 11 26.48 44.69 -0.78
N ASN A 12 25.93 45.87 -1.07
CA ASN A 12 25.26 46.71 -0.07
C ASN A 12 23.93 46.05 0.31
N VAL A 13 23.99 44.97 1.09
CA VAL A 13 22.79 44.32 1.62
C VAL A 13 22.24 45.18 2.76
N SER A 14 21.04 45.72 2.58
CA SER A 14 20.32 46.42 3.65
C SER A 14 20.05 45.46 4.81
N ILE A 15 20.15 45.96 6.04
CA ILE A 15 19.77 45.22 7.27
C ILE A 15 18.36 44.61 7.13
N LYS A 16 17.44 45.31 6.45
CA LYS A 16 16.09 44.81 6.18
C LYS A 16 16.08 43.54 5.31
N THR A 17 16.97 43.48 4.33
CA THR A 17 17.14 42.30 3.46
C THR A 17 17.80 41.16 4.22
N LEU A 18 18.79 41.43 5.09
CA LEU A 18 19.39 40.41 5.96
C LEU A 18 18.37 39.82 6.95
N ILE A 19 17.53 40.66 7.55
CA ILE A 19 16.44 40.21 8.42
C ILE A 19 15.41 39.39 7.63
N GLY A 20 15.07 39.80 6.41
CA GLY A 20 14.15 39.05 5.55
C GLY A 20 14.68 37.66 5.19
N ILE A 21 15.97 37.56 4.84
CA ILE A 21 16.64 36.29 4.57
C ILE A 21 16.72 35.45 5.85
N GLY A 22 17.07 36.06 6.99
CA GLY A 22 17.11 35.38 8.28
C GLY A 22 15.76 34.82 8.69
N PHE A 23 14.67 35.57 8.47
CA PHE A 23 13.31 35.10 8.74
C PHE A 23 12.92 33.94 7.81
N ALA A 24 13.19 34.05 6.51
CA ALA A 24 12.93 32.97 5.57
C ALA A 24 13.71 31.70 5.93
N MET A 25 15.00 31.82 6.28
CA MET A 25 15.81 30.71 6.74
C MET A 25 15.28 30.11 8.04
N ALA A 26 14.89 30.94 9.01
CA ALA A 26 14.31 30.47 10.27
C ALA A 26 13.00 29.70 10.05
N THR A 27 12.14 30.12 9.11
CA THR A 27 10.92 29.37 8.78
C THR A 27 11.20 28.00 8.16
N LEU A 28 12.17 27.92 7.24
CA LEU A 28 12.51 26.66 6.57
C LEU A 28 13.21 25.69 7.52
N ILE A 29 14.13 26.20 8.34
CA ILE A 29 14.83 25.42 9.35
C ILE A 29 13.84 24.93 10.42
N GLY A 30 12.93 25.79 10.88
CA GLY A 30 11.88 25.42 11.82
C GLY A 30 11.01 24.28 11.27
N MET A 31 10.54 24.40 10.03
CA MET A 31 9.75 23.36 9.37
C MET A 31 10.53 22.05 9.18
N TRP A 32 11.83 22.12 8.90
CA TRP A 32 12.69 20.95 8.78
C TRP A 32 12.79 20.19 10.11
N PHE A 33 13.00 20.90 11.21
CA PHE A 33 13.12 20.28 12.54
C PHE A 33 11.78 19.73 13.06
N THR A 34 10.66 20.39 12.76
CA THR A 34 9.34 19.82 13.10
C THR A 34 9.10 18.51 12.35
N LEU A 35 9.39 18.47 11.04
CA LEU A 35 9.24 17.26 10.24
C LEU A 35 10.16 16.13 10.72
N GLN A 36 11.39 16.45 11.13
CA GLN A 36 12.31 15.47 11.69
C GLN A 36 11.78 14.86 12.99
N ALA A 37 11.19 15.67 13.87
CA ALA A 37 10.57 15.22 15.11
C ALA A 37 9.34 14.33 14.84
N ASP A 38 8.47 14.73 13.92
CA ASP A 38 7.30 13.93 13.53
C ASP A 38 7.72 12.57 12.95
N ILE A 39 8.79 12.53 12.15
CA ILE A 39 9.34 11.27 11.60
C ILE A 39 9.93 10.39 12.72
N GLU A 40 10.58 10.97 13.70
CA GLU A 40 11.15 10.22 14.82
C GLU A 40 10.06 9.64 15.73
N GLU A 41 9.01 10.41 16.01
CA GLU A 41 7.81 9.93 16.71
C GLU A 41 7.12 8.80 15.93
N ALA A 42 6.95 8.98 14.61
CA ALA A 42 6.36 7.96 13.74
C ALA A 42 7.18 6.67 13.68
N LYS A 43 8.51 6.75 13.81
CA LYS A 43 9.40 5.57 13.90
C LYS A 43 9.31 4.84 15.24
N GLN A 44 8.89 5.52 16.30
CA GLN A 44 8.72 4.94 17.63
C GLN A 44 7.34 4.32 17.83
N LEU A 45 6.34 4.73 17.04
CA LEU A 45 5.04 4.10 17.05
C LEU A 45 5.18 2.63 16.63
N PRO A 46 4.67 1.68 17.44
CA PRO A 46 4.69 0.28 17.06
C PRO A 46 3.89 0.10 15.77
N GLU A 47 4.44 -0.71 14.86
CA GLU A 47 3.69 -1.13 13.67
C GLU A 47 2.34 -1.73 14.09
N PRO A 48 1.26 -1.48 13.33
CA PRO A 48 -0.03 -2.06 13.64
C PRO A 48 0.13 -3.56 13.82
N PRO A 49 -0.43 -4.13 14.91
CA PRO A 49 -0.25 -5.55 15.18
C PRO A 49 -0.66 -6.36 13.96
N ALA A 50 0.14 -7.36 13.60
CA ALA A 50 -0.16 -8.25 12.49
C ALA A 50 -1.62 -8.70 12.59
N PRO A 51 -2.39 -8.70 11.48
CA PRO A 51 -3.81 -9.00 11.53
C PRO A 51 -4.01 -10.36 12.18
N VAL A 52 -4.47 -10.34 13.43
CA VAL A 52 -4.76 -11.55 14.18
C VAL A 52 -6.04 -12.08 13.57
N ILE A 53 -5.95 -13.18 12.82
CA ILE A 53 -7.13 -13.87 12.31
C ILE A 53 -8.01 -14.15 13.52
N THR A 54 -9.13 -13.45 13.59
CA THR A 54 -10.06 -13.66 14.69
C THR A 54 -10.62 -15.08 14.55
N ARG A 55 -10.91 -15.76 15.67
CA ARG A 55 -11.49 -17.11 15.62
C ARG A 55 -12.75 -17.14 14.75
N MET A 56 -13.52 -16.05 14.75
CA MET A 56 -14.70 -15.85 13.91
C MET A 56 -14.37 -15.87 12.40
N GLU A 57 -13.33 -15.15 11.95
CA GLU A 57 -12.91 -15.17 10.54
C GLU A 57 -12.39 -16.54 10.10
N PHE A 58 -11.72 -17.27 11.00
CA PHE A 58 -11.27 -18.63 10.73
C PHE A 58 -12.47 -19.56 10.54
N ASP A 59 -13.42 -19.55 11.46
CA ASP A 59 -14.61 -20.41 11.41
C ASP A 59 -15.47 -20.10 10.17
N MET A 60 -15.65 -18.83 9.83
CA MET A 60 -16.38 -18.43 8.61
C MET A 60 -15.69 -18.89 7.34
N LYS A 61 -14.35 -18.77 7.26
CA LYS A 61 -13.57 -19.26 6.11
C LYS A 61 -13.62 -20.78 6.02
N ASP A 62 -13.52 -21.49 7.13
CA ASP A 62 -13.60 -22.96 7.19
C ASP A 62 -14.97 -23.47 6.70
N GLN A 63 -16.06 -22.83 7.13
CA GLN A 63 -17.41 -23.14 6.64
C GLN A 63 -17.54 -22.90 5.13
N LEU A 64 -17.02 -21.76 4.63
CA LEU A 64 -17.09 -21.43 3.21
C LEU A 64 -16.30 -22.45 2.37
N VAL A 65 -15.09 -22.80 2.79
CA VAL A 65 -14.27 -23.80 2.09
C VAL A 65 -14.97 -25.16 2.06
N ARG A 66 -15.58 -25.60 3.17
CA ARG A 66 -16.35 -26.85 3.19
C ARG A 66 -17.55 -26.80 2.24
N GLN A 67 -18.29 -25.69 2.23
CA GLN A 67 -19.43 -25.53 1.33
C GLN A 67 -19.00 -25.61 -0.13
N THR A 68 -17.92 -24.92 -0.51
CA THR A 68 -17.39 -24.96 -1.88
C THR A 68 -16.94 -26.38 -2.26
N ILE A 69 -16.31 -27.11 -1.35
CA ILE A 69 -15.93 -28.51 -1.62
C ILE A 69 -17.16 -29.37 -1.88
N MET A 70 -18.22 -29.22 -1.09
CA MET A 70 -19.46 -30.00 -1.28
C MET A 70 -20.10 -29.68 -2.63
N THR A 71 -20.21 -28.41 -3.02
CA THR A 71 -20.81 -28.03 -4.30
C THR A 71 -19.96 -28.52 -5.47
N THR A 72 -18.63 -28.37 -5.42
CA THR A 72 -17.75 -28.89 -6.48
C THR A 72 -17.80 -30.41 -6.58
N GLN A 73 -17.99 -31.14 -5.47
CA GLN A 73 -18.19 -32.59 -5.52
C GLN A 73 -19.49 -32.99 -6.22
N GLU A 74 -20.57 -32.24 -5.99
CA GLU A 74 -21.85 -32.43 -6.69
C GLU A 74 -21.69 -32.15 -8.18
N ASP A 75 -21.04 -31.04 -8.56
CA ASP A 75 -20.77 -30.69 -9.95
C ASP A 75 -19.95 -31.79 -10.65
N VAL A 76 -18.92 -32.34 -9.99
CA VAL A 76 -18.11 -33.43 -10.55
C VAL A 76 -18.94 -34.71 -10.74
N LYS A 77 -19.88 -35.02 -9.85
CA LYS A 77 -20.78 -36.17 -10.03
C LYS A 77 -21.71 -35.96 -11.22
N GLU A 78 -22.26 -34.75 -11.37
CA GLU A 78 -23.12 -34.42 -12.50
C GLU A 78 -22.36 -34.53 -13.83
N ILE A 79 -21.14 -33.97 -13.90
CA ILE A 79 -20.29 -34.07 -15.09
C ILE A 79 -20.03 -35.54 -15.45
N LYS A 80 -19.72 -36.39 -14.47
CA LYS A 80 -19.52 -37.84 -14.73
C LYS A 80 -20.77 -38.50 -15.30
N ALA A 81 -21.96 -38.22 -14.75
CA ALA A 81 -23.21 -38.76 -15.25
C ALA A 81 -23.53 -38.26 -16.68
N GLN A 82 -23.19 -37.01 -17.00
CA GLN A 82 -23.32 -36.48 -18.36
C GLN A 82 -22.33 -37.14 -19.33
N LEU A 83 -21.08 -37.40 -18.90
CA LEU A 83 -20.07 -38.11 -19.70
C LEU A 83 -20.49 -39.56 -20.01
N GLU A 84 -21.05 -40.28 -19.04
CA GLU A 84 -21.59 -41.62 -19.26
C GLU A 84 -22.70 -41.61 -20.33
N LYS A 85 -23.66 -40.69 -20.22
CA LYS A 85 -24.72 -40.53 -21.24
C LYS A 85 -24.19 -40.18 -22.62
N LEU A 86 -23.10 -39.41 -22.71
CA LEU A 86 -22.46 -39.09 -23.98
C LEU A 86 -21.77 -40.32 -24.57
N ASN A 87 -21.07 -41.11 -23.76
CA ASN A 87 -20.48 -42.37 -24.20
C ASN A 87 -21.55 -43.35 -24.70
N ASP A 88 -22.65 -43.53 -23.97
CA ASP A 88 -23.75 -44.41 -24.39
C ASP A 88 -24.33 -44.01 -25.75
N LYS A 89 -24.46 -42.70 -26.01
CA LYS A 89 -24.91 -42.18 -27.31
C LYS A 89 -23.90 -42.45 -28.43
N ILE A 90 -22.61 -42.30 -28.14
CA ILE A 90 -21.53 -42.58 -29.11
C ILE A 90 -21.51 -44.07 -29.43
N ASP A 91 -21.66 -44.95 -28.44
CA ASP A 91 -21.70 -46.39 -28.64
C ASP A 91 -22.95 -46.82 -29.41
N ALA A 92 -24.11 -46.17 -29.21
CA ALA A 92 -25.32 -46.41 -30.00
C ALA A 92 -25.22 -45.93 -31.47
N MET A 93 -24.24 -45.09 -31.80
CA MET A 93 -23.97 -44.63 -33.17
C MET A 93 -22.92 -45.48 -33.90
N ARG A 94 -22.31 -46.44 -33.22
CA ARG A 94 -21.40 -47.44 -33.82
C ARG A 94 -22.13 -48.72 -34.17
#